data_AF-A0A956PBJ5-F1
#
_entry.id   AF-A0A956PBJ5-F1
#
_cell.length_a   1.000
_cell.length_b   1.000
_cell.length_c   1.000
_cell.angle_alpha   90.00
_cell.angle_beta   90.00
_cell.angle_gamma   90.00
#
_symmetry.space_group_name_H-M   'P 1'
#
loop_
_entity.id
_entity.type
_entity.pdbx_description
1 polymer ?
#
loop_
_entity_poly.entity_id
_entity_poly.type
_entity_poly.pdbx_seq_one_letter_code
_entity_poly.pdbx_strand_id
1 'polypeptide(L)'
;MGAIGLTEAAIRRIRSQELVIEIALRITDDELAQAVVDLSRTARRELLGIGLIPSYTEAEVTSYEKLLTQHLMPEIAARLNRGADAPLILSRDEVGDGSASRIDGAELRRLTGLCWSRTDFARIGAAVRARFDPDGAKADKVFATEVIGQEPSNGNLLEIALGRAAPPVGPDPAREEDWFAERILHAGRLRGLEPPLPVWTPQMRFGFRPDPEEPSGPEPV
;
A
#
# COMPACT_ATOMS: atom_id res chain seq x y z
N MET A 1 -20.31 5.16 -30.96
CA MET A 1 -19.49 4.25 -30.11
C MET A 1 -18.05 4.71 -30.22
N GLY A 2 -17.59 5.54 -29.27
CA GLY A 2 -16.20 6.01 -29.25
C GLY A 2 -15.35 5.00 -28.50
N ALA A 3 -14.37 4.38 -29.16
CA ALA A 3 -13.36 3.59 -28.49
C ALA A 3 -12.57 4.54 -27.57
N ILE A 4 -12.71 4.37 -26.26
CA ILE A 4 -11.89 5.05 -25.26
C ILE A 4 -10.51 4.38 -25.34
N GLY A 5 -9.71 4.78 -26.32
CA GLY A 5 -8.33 4.35 -26.43
C GLY A 5 -7.57 4.89 -25.22
N LEU A 6 -6.91 4.00 -24.47
CA LEU A 6 -5.93 4.42 -23.47
C LEU A 6 -4.85 5.23 -24.18
N THR A 7 -4.60 6.45 -23.71
CA THR A 7 -3.54 7.29 -24.27
C THR A 7 -2.17 6.64 -24.01
N GLU A 8 -1.19 6.92 -24.87
CA GLU A 8 0.19 6.43 -24.68
C GLU A 8 0.76 6.83 -23.32
N ALA A 9 0.40 8.01 -22.81
CA ALA A 9 0.72 8.45 -21.46
C ALA A 9 0.07 7.56 -20.38
N ALA A 10 -1.20 7.18 -20.53
CA ALA A 10 -1.87 6.28 -19.61
C ALA A 10 -1.24 4.88 -19.60
N ILE A 11 -0.83 4.37 -20.76
CA ILE A 11 -0.16 3.07 -20.90
C ILE A 11 1.19 3.07 -20.16
N ARG A 12 2.02 4.09 -20.37
CA ARG A 12 3.33 4.18 -19.71
C ARG A 12 3.21 4.30 -18.18
N ARG A 13 2.20 5.03 -17.71
CA ARG A 13 1.88 5.12 -16.28
C ARG A 13 1.50 3.78 -15.67
N ILE A 14 0.62 3.01 -16.33
CA ILE A 14 0.21 1.68 -15.85
C ILE A 14 1.42 0.75 -15.73
N ARG A 15 2.30 0.73 -16.74
CA ARG A 15 3.54 -0.08 -16.70
C ARG A 15 4.47 0.31 -15.57
N SER A 16 4.63 1.62 -15.32
CA SER A 16 5.47 2.12 -14.23
C SER A 16 4.91 1.72 -12.86
N GLN A 17 3.58 1.75 -12.72
CA GLN A 17 2.87 1.29 -11.53
C GLN A 17 3.01 -0.22 -11.30
N GLU A 18 2.96 -1.03 -12.36
CA GLU A 18 3.19 -2.47 -12.29
C GLU A 18 4.62 -2.81 -11.83
N LEU A 19 5.62 -2.09 -12.36
CA LEU A 19 7.01 -2.28 -11.97
C LEU A 19 7.24 -2.03 -10.46
N VAL A 20 6.60 -1.00 -9.90
CA VAL A 20 6.68 -0.72 -8.45
C VAL A 20 6.18 -1.90 -7.62
N ILE A 21 5.07 -2.53 -8.04
CA ILE A 21 4.50 -3.70 -7.35
C ILE A 21 5.42 -4.90 -7.48
N GLU A 22 5.94 -5.17 -8.68
CA GLU A 22 6.86 -6.29 -8.90
C GLU A 22 8.13 -6.19 -8.04
N ILE A 23 8.66 -4.98 -7.87
CA ILE A 23 9.80 -4.72 -6.99
C ILE A 23 9.40 -4.96 -5.53
N ALA A 24 8.28 -4.39 -5.07
CA ALA A 24 7.82 -4.51 -3.69
C ALA A 24 7.65 -5.97 -3.23
N LEU A 25 7.28 -6.87 -4.14
CA LEU A 25 7.13 -8.29 -3.85
C LEU A 25 8.47 -9.02 -3.59
N ARG A 26 9.58 -8.52 -4.11
CA ARG A 26 10.89 -9.21 -4.11
C ARG A 26 11.90 -8.65 -3.11
N ILE A 27 11.68 -7.41 -2.65
CA ILE A 27 12.58 -6.76 -1.70
C ILE A 27 12.42 -7.29 -0.27
N THR A 28 13.47 -7.12 0.52
CA THR A 28 13.49 -7.51 1.94
C THR A 28 12.54 -6.64 2.77
N ASP A 29 12.21 -7.06 3.99
CA ASP A 29 11.32 -6.29 4.86
C ASP A 29 11.92 -4.94 5.27
N ASP A 30 13.24 -4.84 5.39
CA ASP A 30 13.94 -3.58 5.67
C ASP A 30 13.86 -2.60 4.50
N GLU A 31 14.09 -3.10 3.28
CA GLU A 31 13.94 -2.30 2.07
C GLU A 31 12.49 -1.87 1.86
N LEU A 32 11.53 -2.77 2.14
CA LEU A 32 10.11 -2.47 2.07
C LEU A 32 9.70 -1.44 3.13
N ALA A 33 10.21 -1.55 4.36
CA ALA A 33 9.99 -0.57 5.41
C ALA A 33 10.45 0.84 4.98
N GLN A 34 11.66 0.93 4.43
CA GLN A 34 12.19 2.19 3.92
C GLN A 34 11.33 2.74 2.78
N ALA A 35 10.93 1.89 1.83
CA ALA A 35 10.05 2.28 0.73
C ALA A 35 8.69 2.80 1.23
N VAL A 36 8.09 2.16 2.23
CA VAL A 36 6.80 2.59 2.83
C VAL A 36 6.93 3.96 3.49
N VAL A 37 8.01 4.22 4.21
CA VAL A 37 8.24 5.51 4.88
C VAL A 37 8.52 6.62 3.88
N ASP A 38 9.33 6.36 2.86
CA ASP A 38 9.59 7.34 1.80
C ASP A 38 8.34 7.62 0.96
N LEU A 39 7.51 6.60 0.73
CA LEU A 39 6.21 6.75 0.10
C LEU A 39 5.28 7.62 0.95
N SER A 40 5.19 7.35 2.25
CA SER A 40 4.44 8.15 3.22
C SER A 40 4.88 9.61 3.22
N ARG A 41 6.19 9.88 3.34
CA ARG A 41 6.78 11.23 3.31
C ARG A 41 6.48 11.95 2.00
N THR A 42 6.60 11.25 0.89
CA THR A 42 6.33 11.82 -0.44
C THR A 42 4.86 12.11 -0.64
N ALA A 43 3.97 11.22 -0.21
CA ALA A 43 2.53 11.45 -0.25
C ALA A 43 2.14 12.67 0.60
N ARG A 44 2.71 12.84 1.80
CA ARG A 44 2.46 14.05 2.61
C ARG A 44 2.87 15.34 1.89
N ARG A 45 4.03 15.34 1.21
CA ARG A 45 4.47 16.50 0.39
C ARG A 45 3.52 16.77 -0.78
N GLU A 46 3.03 15.73 -1.44
CA GLU A 46 2.05 15.84 -2.52
C GLU A 46 0.72 16.42 -2.03
N LEU A 47 0.19 15.89 -0.91
CA LEU A 47 -1.04 16.37 -0.28
C LEU A 47 -0.93 17.84 0.13
N LEU A 48 0.17 18.23 0.77
CA LEU A 48 0.46 19.63 1.08
C LEU A 48 0.51 20.51 -0.18
N GLY A 49 1.13 20.02 -1.24
CA GLY A 49 1.27 20.73 -2.51
C GLY A 49 -0.04 21.04 -3.23
N ILE A 50 -1.09 20.25 -2.97
CA ILE A 50 -2.45 20.50 -3.48
C ILE A 50 -3.37 21.18 -2.46
N GLY A 51 -2.83 21.63 -1.31
CA GLY A 51 -3.59 22.38 -0.31
C GLY A 51 -4.34 21.51 0.71
N LEU A 52 -4.09 20.21 0.79
CA LEU A 52 -4.51 19.38 1.93
C LEU A 52 -3.57 19.67 3.12
N ILE A 53 -3.82 20.80 3.80
CA ILE A 53 -3.03 21.27 4.94
C ILE A 53 -3.48 20.53 6.21
N PRO A 54 -2.56 20.02 7.06
CA PRO A 54 -2.87 19.53 8.40
C PRO A 54 -3.48 20.65 9.24
N SER A 55 -4.67 20.42 9.79
CA SER A 55 -5.23 21.29 10.81
C SER A 55 -4.44 21.05 12.09
N TYR A 56 -3.38 21.83 12.30
CA TYR A 56 -2.59 21.83 13.54
C TYR A 56 -3.28 22.62 14.67
N THR A 57 -4.46 23.18 14.43
CA THR A 57 -5.24 23.91 15.41
C THR A 57 -6.34 23.01 15.98
N GLU A 58 -6.11 22.58 17.21
CA GLU A 58 -7.07 22.05 18.19
C GLU A 58 -7.88 20.79 17.80
N ALA A 59 -7.63 19.73 18.57
CA ALA A 59 -8.43 18.50 18.76
C ALA A 59 -9.32 18.03 17.58
N GLU A 60 -8.86 16.96 16.93
CA GLU A 60 -9.70 15.90 16.35
C GLU A 60 -10.49 16.22 15.07
N VAL A 61 -9.81 16.52 13.96
CA VAL A 61 -10.13 15.81 12.68
C VAL A 61 -8.85 15.65 11.86
N THR A 62 -8.05 14.63 12.18
CA THR A 62 -7.01 14.15 11.26
C THR A 62 -7.74 13.46 10.09
N SER A 63 -7.63 14.00 8.87
CA SER A 63 -8.27 13.37 7.71
C SER A 63 -7.71 11.95 7.50
N TYR A 64 -8.49 11.06 6.89
CA TYR A 64 -8.08 9.67 6.68
C TYR A 64 -6.74 9.55 5.95
N GLU A 65 -6.49 10.44 4.98
CA GLU A 65 -5.23 10.55 4.25
C GLU A 65 -4.06 10.82 5.19
N LYS A 66 -4.26 11.73 6.15
CA LYS A 66 -3.24 12.12 7.12
C LYS A 66 -3.02 11.03 8.14
N LEU A 67 -4.08 10.43 8.69
CA LEU A 67 -3.95 9.33 9.63
C LEU A 67 -3.17 8.18 8.99
N LEU A 68 -3.50 7.85 7.73
CA LEU A 68 -2.78 6.83 6.97
C LEU A 68 -1.32 7.20 6.73
N THR A 69 -1.05 8.38 6.15
CA THR A 69 0.30 8.75 5.71
C THR A 69 1.20 9.25 6.84
N GLN A 70 0.65 9.67 7.98
CA GLN A 70 1.44 10.22 9.10
C GLN A 70 1.65 9.21 10.22
N HIS A 71 0.72 8.29 10.46
CA HIS A 71 0.79 7.39 11.61
C HIS A 71 0.76 5.92 11.22
N LEU A 72 -0.20 5.49 10.39
CA LEU A 72 -0.35 4.05 10.09
C LEU A 72 0.77 3.53 9.18
N MET A 73 1.14 4.25 8.12
CA MET A 73 2.23 3.83 7.23
C MET A 73 3.60 3.79 7.94
N PRO A 74 4.00 4.81 8.74
CA PRO A 74 5.21 4.71 9.55
C PRO A 74 5.19 3.56 10.56
N GLU A 75 4.04 3.27 11.18
CA GLU A 75 3.92 2.13 12.09
C GLU A 75 4.08 0.79 11.35
N ILE A 76 3.48 0.64 10.15
CA ILE A 76 3.68 -0.54 9.29
C ILE A 76 5.17 -0.73 9.01
N ALA A 77 5.87 0.34 8.61
CA ALA A 77 7.31 0.28 8.36
C ALA A 77 8.12 -0.06 9.62
N ALA A 78 7.76 0.50 10.78
CA ALA A 78 8.41 0.20 12.06
C ALA A 78 8.25 -1.27 12.46
N ARG A 79 7.12 -1.91 12.12
CA ARG A 79 6.91 -3.35 12.34
C ARG A 79 7.73 -4.22 11.38
N LEU A 80 7.82 -3.83 10.11
CA LEU A 80 8.65 -4.55 9.13
C LEU A 80 10.13 -4.53 9.50
N ASN A 81 10.62 -3.38 9.96
CA ASN A 81 12.02 -3.20 10.36
C ASN A 81 12.30 -3.68 11.80
N ARG A 82 11.33 -4.35 12.46
CA ARG A 82 11.51 -4.82 13.84
C ARG A 82 12.54 -5.95 13.87
N GLY A 83 13.69 -5.69 14.47
CA GLY A 83 14.79 -6.66 14.57
C GLY A 83 15.83 -6.54 13.45
N ALA A 84 15.74 -5.50 12.62
CA ALA A 84 16.77 -5.15 11.66
C ALA A 84 18.05 -4.66 12.35
N ASP A 85 19.19 -4.90 11.70
CA ASP A 85 20.49 -4.40 12.17
C ASP A 85 20.59 -2.86 12.08
N ALA A 86 19.90 -2.27 11.10
CA ALA A 86 19.85 -0.84 10.88
C ALA A 86 18.43 -0.31 11.19
N PRO A 87 18.24 0.44 12.28
CA PRO A 87 16.93 0.95 12.66
C PRO A 87 16.50 2.08 11.71
N LEU A 88 15.23 2.03 11.32
CA LEU A 88 14.59 3.04 10.51
C LEU A 88 14.52 4.39 11.26
N ILE A 89 14.96 5.46 10.60
CA ILE A 89 14.92 6.82 11.17
C ILE A 89 13.55 7.43 10.91
N LEU A 90 12.76 7.58 11.98
CA LEU A 90 11.45 8.27 11.97
C LEU A 90 11.53 9.66 12.58
N SER A 91 10.79 10.61 12.03
CA SER A 91 10.62 11.94 12.60
C SER A 91 9.67 11.91 13.80
N ARG A 92 9.71 12.95 14.64
CA ARG A 92 8.78 13.08 15.77
C ARG A 92 7.32 13.07 15.34
N ASP A 93 7.01 13.68 14.20
CA ASP A 93 5.64 13.73 13.67
C ASP A 93 5.15 12.37 13.16
N GLU A 94 6.08 11.51 12.70
CA GLU A 94 5.81 10.14 12.24
C GLU A 94 5.56 9.19 13.41
N VAL A 95 6.30 9.38 14.52
CA VAL A 95 6.08 8.63 15.77
C VAL A 95 4.80 9.11 16.47
N GLY A 96 4.48 10.41 16.37
CA GLY A 96 3.34 11.01 17.02
C GLY A 96 3.40 10.88 18.55
N ASP A 97 2.27 10.54 19.16
CA ASP A 97 2.14 10.25 20.59
C ASP A 97 2.39 8.76 20.93
N GLY A 98 2.76 7.96 19.92
CA GLY A 98 2.94 6.52 20.05
C GLY A 98 1.64 5.72 20.09
N SER A 99 0.45 6.32 19.90
CA SER A 99 -0.82 5.60 19.86
C SER A 99 -0.83 4.47 18.82
N ALA A 100 -0.27 4.69 17.64
CA ALA A 100 -0.15 3.69 16.57
C ALA A 100 0.75 2.50 16.93
N SER A 101 1.73 2.67 17.84
CA SER A 101 2.56 1.55 18.30
C SER A 101 1.83 0.60 19.27
N ARG A 102 0.68 1.03 19.82
CA ARG A 102 -0.09 0.30 20.83
C ARG A 102 -1.25 -0.51 20.26
N ILE A 103 -1.66 -0.23 19.02
CA ILE A 103 -2.71 -1.01 18.36
C ILE A 103 -2.15 -2.38 17.98
N ASP A 104 -2.97 -3.42 18.06
CA ASP A 104 -2.54 -4.77 17.67
C ASP A 104 -2.50 -4.92 16.14
N GLY A 105 -2.16 -6.12 15.65
CA GLY A 105 -2.12 -6.40 14.22
C GLY A 105 -3.48 -6.29 13.54
N ALA A 106 -4.55 -6.79 14.16
CA ALA A 106 -5.88 -6.80 13.57
C ALA A 106 -6.44 -5.37 13.48
N GLU A 107 -6.28 -4.59 14.54
CA GLU A 107 -6.70 -3.19 14.59
C GLU A 107 -5.92 -2.32 13.60
N LEU A 108 -4.59 -2.56 13.45
CA LEU A 108 -3.79 -1.88 12.43
C LEU A 108 -4.33 -2.15 11.02
N ARG A 109 -4.71 -3.39 10.71
CA ARG A 109 -5.29 -3.73 9.41
C ARG A 109 -6.64 -3.05 9.19
N ARG A 110 -7.53 -3.14 10.18
CA ARG A 110 -8.87 -2.52 10.15
C ARG A 110 -8.79 -1.01 9.93
N LEU A 111 -7.96 -0.31 10.72
CA LEU A 111 -7.78 1.14 10.59
C LEU A 111 -7.14 1.54 9.27
N THR A 112 -6.15 0.79 8.80
CA THR A 112 -5.51 1.06 7.49
C THR A 112 -6.52 0.88 6.36
N GLY A 113 -7.31 -0.18 6.39
CA GLY A 113 -8.39 -0.42 5.43
C GLY A 113 -9.48 0.65 5.46
N LEU A 114 -9.88 1.09 6.66
CA LEU A 114 -10.82 2.20 6.83
C LEU A 114 -10.27 3.50 6.24
N CYS A 115 -9.02 3.85 6.54
CA CYS A 115 -8.42 5.07 6.01
C CYS A 115 -8.29 5.03 4.49
N TRP A 116 -7.88 3.89 3.95
CA TRP A 116 -7.76 3.70 2.50
C TRP A 116 -9.13 3.82 1.82
N SER A 117 -10.14 3.10 2.30
CA SER A 117 -11.48 3.05 1.70
C SER A 117 -12.24 4.38 1.78
N ARG A 118 -11.95 5.21 2.80
CA ARG A 118 -12.54 6.54 2.96
C ARG A 118 -11.76 7.63 2.24
N THR A 119 -10.57 7.32 1.71
CA THR A 119 -9.76 8.25 0.94
C THR A 119 -10.10 8.14 -0.55
N ASP A 120 -10.44 9.27 -1.17
CA ASP A 120 -10.62 9.35 -2.62
C ASP A 120 -9.27 9.56 -3.33
N PHE A 121 -8.46 8.50 -3.36
CA PHE A 121 -7.14 8.54 -4.00
C PHE A 121 -7.20 8.80 -5.50
N ALA A 122 -8.30 8.46 -6.17
CA ALA A 122 -8.46 8.74 -7.59
C ALA A 122 -8.52 10.26 -7.83
N ARG A 123 -9.35 10.97 -7.07
CA ARG A 123 -9.44 12.43 -7.14
C ARG A 123 -8.17 13.12 -6.64
N ILE A 124 -7.57 12.62 -5.55
CA ILE A 124 -6.31 13.17 -5.02
C ILE A 124 -5.18 13.00 -6.05
N GLY A 125 -4.99 11.81 -6.60
CA GLY A 125 -3.96 11.54 -7.60
C GLY A 125 -4.13 12.40 -8.85
N ALA A 126 -5.37 12.59 -9.32
CA ALA A 126 -5.69 13.50 -10.42
C ALA A 126 -5.32 14.96 -10.10
N ALA A 127 -5.64 15.43 -8.89
CA ALA A 127 -5.29 16.78 -8.44
C ALA A 127 -3.78 16.98 -8.30
N VAL A 128 -3.06 16.01 -7.71
CA VAL A 128 -1.59 16.01 -7.60
C VAL A 128 -0.98 16.08 -9.00
N ARG A 129 -1.44 15.23 -9.93
CA ARG A 129 -0.93 15.24 -11.30
C ARG A 129 -1.19 16.57 -12.00
N ALA A 130 -2.40 17.10 -11.94
CA ALA A 130 -2.72 18.41 -12.52
C ALA A 130 -1.84 19.54 -11.96
N ARG A 131 -1.42 19.43 -10.69
CA ARG A 131 -0.57 20.42 -10.02
C ARG A 131 0.90 20.33 -10.39
N PHE A 132 1.44 19.12 -10.52
CA PHE A 132 2.88 18.86 -10.65
C PHE A 132 3.33 18.43 -12.05
N ASP A 133 2.39 18.07 -12.92
CA ASP A 133 2.58 17.71 -14.33
C ASP A 133 1.36 18.16 -15.18
N PRO A 134 1.05 19.47 -15.22
CA PRO A 134 -0.14 19.99 -15.91
C PRO A 134 -0.15 19.69 -17.42
N ASP A 135 1.03 19.66 -18.03
CA ASP A 135 1.21 19.47 -19.48
C ASP A 135 1.38 17.99 -19.86
N GLY A 136 1.40 17.07 -18.90
CA GLY A 136 1.60 15.63 -19.13
C GLY A 136 2.99 15.25 -19.66
N ALA A 137 3.96 16.17 -19.56
CA ALA A 137 5.32 15.97 -20.04
C ALA A 137 6.07 14.89 -19.24
N LYS A 138 5.60 14.56 -18.04
CA LYS A 138 6.17 13.53 -17.15
C LYS A 138 5.18 12.39 -16.91
N ALA A 139 4.59 11.87 -17.99
CA ALA A 139 3.65 10.75 -17.93
C ALA A 139 4.17 9.51 -17.18
N ASP A 140 5.49 9.26 -17.25
CA ASP A 140 6.15 8.12 -16.61
C ASP A 140 6.38 8.33 -15.11
N LYS A 141 6.25 9.57 -14.62
CA LYS A 141 6.34 9.86 -13.20
C LYS A 141 5.09 9.32 -12.51
N VAL A 142 5.31 8.43 -11.55
CA VAL A 142 4.27 7.92 -10.64
C VAL A 142 4.30 8.75 -9.37
N PHE A 143 3.15 9.30 -8.97
CA PHE A 143 3.02 10.03 -7.70
C PHE A 143 2.74 9.08 -6.55
N ALA A 144 3.22 9.40 -5.35
CA ALA A 144 3.09 8.55 -4.17
C ALA A 144 1.62 8.30 -3.82
N THR A 145 0.77 9.32 -3.90
CA THR A 145 -0.69 9.21 -3.73
C THR A 145 -1.34 8.28 -4.74
N GLU A 146 -0.82 8.19 -5.97
CA GLU A 146 -1.29 7.24 -6.97
C GLU A 146 -0.83 5.81 -6.68
N VAL A 147 0.38 5.61 -6.11
CA VAL A 147 0.85 4.29 -5.67
C VAL A 147 0.02 3.79 -4.48
N ILE A 148 -0.19 4.64 -3.47
CA ILE A 148 -1.03 4.30 -2.31
C ILE A 148 -2.45 3.98 -2.79
N GLY A 149 -2.99 4.75 -3.73
CA GLY A 149 -4.34 4.59 -4.26
C GLY A 149 -4.56 3.41 -5.21
N GLN A 150 -3.56 2.58 -5.48
CA GLN A 150 -3.75 1.41 -6.34
C GLN A 150 -4.76 0.43 -5.75
N GLU A 151 -5.66 -0.10 -6.58
CA GLU A 151 -6.62 -1.10 -6.12
C GLU A 151 -5.90 -2.33 -5.54
N PRO A 152 -6.21 -2.78 -4.32
CA PRO A 152 -5.48 -3.90 -3.69
C PRO A 152 -5.62 -5.23 -4.40
N SER A 153 -6.78 -5.48 -5.04
CA SER A 153 -6.99 -6.69 -5.86
C SER A 153 -6.06 -6.79 -7.07
N ASN A 154 -5.31 -5.73 -7.33
CA ASN A 154 -4.35 -5.61 -8.41
C ASN A 154 -2.90 -5.55 -7.87
N GLY A 155 -2.71 -5.79 -6.57
CA GLY A 155 -1.43 -5.54 -5.92
C GLY A 155 -1.30 -4.07 -5.56
N ASN A 156 -0.99 -3.82 -4.30
CA ASN A 156 -0.82 -2.49 -3.75
C ASN A 156 0.34 -2.56 -2.74
N LEU A 157 1.29 -1.61 -2.81
CA LEU A 157 2.49 -1.64 -1.96
C LEU A 157 2.14 -1.56 -0.46
N LEU A 158 1.14 -0.76 -0.09
CA LEU A 158 0.66 -0.63 1.27
C LEU A 158 0.03 -1.94 1.76
N GLU A 159 -0.77 -2.62 0.92
CA GLU A 159 -1.35 -3.92 1.26
C GLU A 159 -0.26 -4.99 1.44
N ILE A 160 0.73 -5.04 0.54
CA ILE A 160 1.88 -5.96 0.63
C ILE A 160 2.63 -5.74 1.95
N ALA A 161 2.95 -4.48 2.26
CA ALA A 161 3.64 -4.11 3.49
C ALA A 161 2.82 -4.47 4.74
N LEU A 162 1.52 -4.17 4.72
CA LEU A 162 0.61 -4.49 5.81
C LEU A 162 0.47 -6.01 6.02
N GLY A 163 0.42 -6.80 4.94
CA GLY A 163 0.37 -8.26 4.97
C GLY A 163 1.59 -8.89 5.65
N ARG A 164 2.78 -8.29 5.48
CA ARG A 164 4.01 -8.75 6.15
C ARG A 164 4.15 -8.23 7.58
N ALA A 165 3.79 -6.97 7.82
CA ALA A 165 3.86 -6.33 9.13
C ALA A 165 2.83 -6.84 10.15
N ALA A 166 1.63 -7.18 9.66
CA ALA A 166 0.50 -7.68 10.42
C ALA A 166 -0.26 -8.70 9.55
N PRO A 167 0.15 -9.97 9.56
CA PRO A 167 -0.51 -11.00 8.80
C PRO A 167 -1.99 -11.15 9.19
N PRO A 168 -2.89 -11.41 8.23
CA PRO A 168 -4.30 -11.62 8.50
C PRO A 168 -4.50 -12.87 9.37
N VAL A 169 -5.27 -12.75 10.45
CA VAL A 169 -5.43 -13.81 11.44
C VAL A 169 -6.63 -14.69 11.09
N GLY A 170 -6.43 -15.64 10.16
CA GLY A 170 -7.36 -16.74 9.86
C GLY A 170 -8.80 -16.34 9.50
N PRO A 171 -9.65 -17.30 9.10
CA PRO A 171 -11.04 -17.04 8.74
C PRO A 171 -11.93 -17.03 10.00
N ASP A 172 -11.58 -16.25 11.02
CA ASP A 172 -12.45 -16.11 12.20
C ASP A 172 -13.57 -15.10 11.88
N PRO A 173 -14.83 -15.53 11.68
CA PRO A 173 -15.94 -14.66 11.31
C PRO A 173 -16.33 -13.66 12.42
N ALA A 174 -15.72 -13.76 13.61
CA ALA A 174 -15.99 -12.86 14.73
C ALA A 174 -15.08 -11.61 14.75
N ARG A 175 -14.09 -11.49 13.87
CA ARG A 175 -13.18 -10.32 13.81
C ARG A 175 -13.58 -9.38 12.68
N GLU A 176 -13.88 -8.15 13.06
CA GLU A 176 -14.28 -7.04 12.18
C GLU A 176 -13.42 -6.93 10.92
N GLU A 177 -14.10 -7.04 9.77
CA GLU A 177 -13.80 -6.62 8.39
C GLU A 177 -12.34 -6.17 8.13
N ASP A 178 -11.44 -7.11 7.85
CA ASP A 178 -10.20 -6.82 7.14
C ASP A 178 -10.54 -6.41 5.70
N TRP A 179 -10.77 -5.10 5.51
CA TRP A 179 -11.21 -4.53 4.24
C TRP A 179 -10.29 -4.93 3.08
N PHE A 180 -8.96 -4.99 3.27
CA PHE A 180 -8.04 -5.41 2.21
C PHE A 180 -8.25 -6.87 1.82
N ALA A 181 -8.33 -7.77 2.81
CA ALA A 181 -8.55 -9.19 2.56
C ALA A 181 -9.91 -9.44 1.89
N GLU A 182 -10.98 -8.79 2.34
CA GLU A 182 -12.31 -8.91 1.74
C GLU A 182 -12.32 -8.50 0.28
N ARG A 183 -11.66 -7.39 -0.06
CA ARG A 183 -11.57 -6.89 -1.44
C ARG A 183 -10.79 -7.83 -2.35
N ILE A 184 -9.68 -8.37 -1.85
CA ILE A 184 -8.88 -9.37 -2.57
C ILE A 184 -9.71 -10.64 -2.80
N LEU A 185 -10.36 -11.17 -1.75
CA LEU A 185 -11.21 -12.37 -1.83
C LEU A 185 -12.38 -12.17 -2.79
N HIS A 186 -13.05 -11.02 -2.72
CA HIS A 186 -14.16 -10.68 -3.62
C HIS A 186 -13.70 -10.67 -5.09
N ALA A 187 -12.58 -10.04 -5.39
CA ALA A 187 -12.02 -10.01 -6.74
C ALA A 187 -11.57 -11.39 -7.22
N GLY A 188 -10.97 -12.21 -6.35
CA GLY A 188 -10.60 -13.59 -6.65
C GLY A 188 -11.81 -14.45 -7.02
N ARG A 189 -12.91 -14.33 -6.28
CA ARG A 189 -14.19 -15.01 -6.59
C ARG A 189 -14.76 -14.57 -7.93
N LEU A 190 -14.75 -13.26 -8.23
CA LEU A 190 -15.18 -12.74 -9.54
C LEU A 190 -14.33 -13.26 -10.70
N ARG A 191 -13.06 -13.61 -10.43
CA ARG A 191 -12.13 -14.23 -11.39
C ARG A 191 -12.24 -15.76 -11.44
N GLY A 192 -13.16 -16.35 -10.69
CA GLY A 192 -13.37 -17.80 -10.65
C GLY A 192 -12.31 -18.58 -9.85
N LEU A 193 -11.56 -17.92 -8.98
CA LEU A 193 -10.60 -18.59 -8.10
C LEU A 193 -11.33 -19.17 -6.87
N GLU A 194 -11.04 -20.44 -6.55
CA GLU A 194 -11.63 -21.13 -5.41
C GLU A 194 -10.77 -20.98 -4.15
N PRO A 195 -11.38 -20.89 -2.95
CA PRO A 195 -10.65 -20.91 -1.68
C PRO A 195 -9.88 -22.23 -1.46
N PRO A 196 -8.79 -22.22 -0.67
CA PRO A 196 -8.22 -21.06 0.02
C PRO A 196 -7.36 -20.22 -0.92
N LEU A 197 -7.73 -18.94 -1.09
CA LEU A 197 -6.86 -17.96 -1.73
C LEU A 197 -5.84 -17.54 -0.68
N PRO A 198 -4.53 -17.68 -0.92
CA PRO A 198 -3.56 -17.22 0.04
C PRO A 198 -3.72 -15.71 0.17
N VAL A 199 -3.88 -15.25 1.41
CA VAL A 199 -4.32 -13.88 1.75
C VAL A 199 -3.28 -12.82 1.36
N TRP A 200 -2.15 -13.25 0.81
CA TRP A 200 -1.09 -12.45 0.22
C TRP A 200 -0.74 -13.00 -1.17
N THR A 201 -1.57 -12.78 -2.20
CA THR A 201 -1.31 -13.38 -3.52
C THR A 201 -1.21 -12.40 -4.68
N PRO A 202 0.04 -12.02 -5.02
CA PRO A 202 0.49 -11.78 -6.41
C PRO A 202 -0.15 -12.65 -7.50
N GLN A 203 -0.69 -13.84 -7.17
CA GLN A 203 -1.38 -14.76 -8.09
C GLN A 203 -2.56 -14.09 -8.84
N MET A 204 -3.16 -13.04 -8.27
CA MET A 204 -4.31 -12.39 -8.89
C MET A 204 -3.97 -11.61 -10.18
N ARG A 205 -2.74 -11.12 -10.36
CA ARG A 205 -2.32 -10.36 -11.56
C ARG A 205 -1.46 -11.14 -12.55
N PHE A 206 -0.62 -12.06 -12.09
CA PHE A 206 0.43 -12.65 -12.92
C PHE A 206 0.15 -14.09 -13.36
N GLY A 207 -1.03 -14.64 -13.04
CA GLY A 207 -1.22 -16.08 -13.01
C GLY A 207 -0.35 -16.71 -11.93
N PHE A 208 -0.56 -17.99 -11.64
CA PHE A 208 0.32 -18.72 -10.74
C PHE A 208 1.74 -18.73 -11.34
N ARG A 209 2.66 -17.92 -10.80
CA ARG A 209 4.09 -18.18 -10.97
C ARG A 209 4.45 -19.14 -9.85
N PRO A 210 4.72 -20.43 -10.13
CA PRO A 210 5.29 -21.30 -9.12
C PRO A 210 6.58 -20.62 -8.63
N ASP A 211 6.83 -20.72 -7.32
CA ASP A 211 8.12 -20.32 -6.78
C ASP A 211 9.22 -21.03 -7.59
N PRO A 212 10.34 -20.36 -7.90
CA PRO A 212 11.52 -21.09 -8.34
C PRO A 212 11.84 -22.07 -7.22
N GLU A 213 11.72 -23.37 -7.52
CA GLU A 213 11.97 -24.46 -6.59
C GLU A 213 13.19 -24.12 -5.72
N GLU A 214 13.01 -24.15 -4.39
CA GLU A 214 14.16 -24.15 -3.49
C GLU A 214 15.14 -25.20 -4.01
N PRO A 215 16.44 -24.86 -4.16
CA PRO A 215 17.41 -25.84 -4.61
C PRO A 215 17.33 -27.02 -3.65
N SER A 216 16.86 -28.15 -4.16
CA SER A 216 16.75 -29.40 -3.42
C SER A 216 18.08 -29.61 -2.70
N GLY A 217 18.04 -29.56 -1.37
CA GLY A 217 19.19 -29.86 -0.54
C GLY A 217 19.78 -31.23 -0.93
N PRO A 218 21.08 -31.45 -0.68
CA PRO A 218 21.74 -32.66 -1.14
C PRO A 218 21.06 -33.89 -0.54
N GLU A 219 20.76 -34.88 -1.39
CA GLU A 219 20.22 -36.17 -0.97
C GLU A 219 21.10 -36.79 0.12
N PRO A 220 20.51 -37.32 1.21
CA PRO A 220 21.28 -38.06 2.19
C PRO A 220 21.76 -39.38 1.57
N VAL A 221 23.05 -39.66 1.82
CA VAL A 221 23.84 -40.81 1.37
C VAL A 221 23.19 -42.16 1.69
#